data_AF-A0A0L0F6T6-F1
#
_entry.id   AF-A0A0L0F6T6-F1
#
_cell.length_a   1.000
_cell.length_b   1.000
_cell.length_c   1.000
_cell.angle_alpha   90.00
_cell.angle_beta   90.00
_cell.angle_gamma   90.00
#
_symmetry.space_group_name_H-M   'P 1'
#
loop_
_entity.id
_entity.type
_entity.pdbx_description
1 polymer ?
#
loop_
_entity_poly.entity_id
_entity_poly.type
_entity_poly.pdbx_seq_one_letter_code
_entity_poly.pdbx_strand_id
1 'polypeptide(L)' 'MAQGAAQQGMFSHGAAPKVDLFFKCTSLLDMDTFSKSDPQVWVYMSKDGQQKNEKLVGKTEIIWDNLNP' A
#
# COMPACT_ATOMS: atom_id res chain seq x y z
N MET A 1 -37.89 2.12 38.11
CA MET A 1 -37.33 1.40 36.94
C MET A 1 -36.60 2.41 36.08
N ALA A 2 -35.37 2.75 36.44
CA ALA A 2 -34.50 3.61 35.63
C ALA A 2 -33.53 2.68 34.89
N GLN A 3 -33.69 2.56 33.57
CA GLN A 3 -32.79 1.80 32.73
C GLN A 3 -31.61 2.70 32.36
N GLY A 4 -30.41 2.34 32.80
CA GLY A 4 -29.17 3.01 32.45
C GLY A 4 -28.80 2.70 31.01
N ALA A 5 -28.77 3.73 30.16
CA ALA A 5 -28.15 3.66 28.85
C ALA A 5 -26.62 3.70 29.02
N ALA A 6 -25.95 2.61 28.67
CA ALA A 6 -24.50 2.58 28.56
C ALA A 6 -24.08 3.48 27.38
N GLN A 7 -23.49 4.63 27.68
CA GLN A 7 -22.79 5.45 26.69
C GLN A 7 -21.56 4.66 26.24
N GLN A 8 -21.61 4.12 25.02
CA GLN A 8 -20.44 3.55 24.39
C GLN A 8 -19.44 4.69 24.14
N GLY A 9 -18.40 4.75 24.97
CA GLY A 9 -17.35 5.74 24.88
C GLY A 9 -16.74 5.75 23.48
N MET A 10 -16.71 6.93 22.86
CA MET A 10 -15.96 7.17 21.64
C MET A 10 -14.47 7.09 21.98
N PHE A 11 -13.88 5.89 21.87
CA PHE A 11 -12.43 5.76 21.88
C PHE A 11 -11.91 6.37 20.58
N SER A 12 -11.48 7.63 20.66
CA SER A 12 -10.62 8.24 19.66
C SER A 12 -9.40 7.33 19.54
N HIS A 13 -9.33 6.58 18.44
CA HIS A 13 -8.12 5.82 18.14
C HIS A 13 -7.04 6.87 17.97
N GLY A 14 -6.13 6.97 18.95
CA GLY A 14 -5.01 7.89 18.91
C GLY A 14 -4.36 7.82 17.54
N ALA A 15 -4.03 8.99 16.97
CA ALA A 15 -3.53 9.09 15.60
C ALA A 15 -2.49 8.00 15.32
N ALA A 16 -2.79 7.13 14.35
CA ALA A 16 -1.84 6.10 13.94
C ALA A 16 -0.57 6.79 13.42
N PRO A 17 0.63 6.25 13.73
CA PRO A 17 1.87 6.83 13.25
C PRO A 17 1.88 6.85 11.72
N LYS A 18 2.24 8.01 11.15
CA LYS A 18 2.45 8.14 9.71
C LYS A 18 3.85 7.61 9.38
N VAL A 19 3.96 6.83 8.32
CA VAL A 19 5.22 6.29 7.81
C VAL A 19 5.41 6.69 6.35
N ASP A 20 6.66 6.89 5.97
CA ASP A 20 7.05 7.10 4.57
C ASP A 20 7.71 5.81 4.05
N LEU A 21 7.33 5.41 2.84
CA LEU A 21 7.81 4.19 2.19
C LEU A 21 8.66 4.56 0.98
N PHE A 22 9.85 3.96 0.89
CA PHE A 22 10.77 4.13 -0.23
C PHE A 22 11.02 2.76 -0.86
N PHE A 23 10.97 2.71 -2.20
CA PHE A 23 11.13 1.48 -2.96
C PHE A 23 12.38 1.56 -3.83
N LYS A 24 13.06 0.43 -3.99
CA LYS A 24 14.16 0.22 -4.92
C LYS A 24 14.03 -1.19 -5.47
N CYS A 25 14.23 -1.35 -6.77
CA CYS A 25 14.30 -2.66 -7.40
C CYS A 25 15.69 -2.87 -8.00
N THR A 26 16.12 -4.12 -8.06
CA THR A 26 17.40 -4.49 -8.68
C THR A 26 17.22 -5.75 -9.49
N SER A 27 17.86 -5.81 -10.66
CA SER A 27 17.82 -6.97 -11.54
C SER A 27 16.39 -7.40 -11.90
N LEU A 28 15.53 -6.43 -12.22
CA LEU A 28 14.21 -6.73 -12.76
C LEU A 28 14.33 -7.52 -14.06
N LEU A 29 13.37 -8.42 -14.29
CA LEU A 29 13.29 -9.18 -15.53
C LEU A 29 13.04 -8.21 -16.69
N ASP A 30 13.84 -8.37 -17.74
CA ASP A 30 13.59 -7.66 -18.98
C ASP A 30 12.45 -8.36 -19.75
N MET A 31 11.29 -7.73 -19.76
CA MET A 31 10.11 -8.22 -20.47
C MET A 31 9.93 -7.60 -21.86
N ASP A 32 10.83 -6.70 -22.27
CA ASP A 32 10.74 -6.02 -23.57
C ASP A 32 11.70 -6.64 -24.59
N THR A 33 11.31 -6.60 -25.87
CA THR A 33 12.05 -7.26 -26.97
C THR A 33 13.09 -6.37 -27.63
N PHE A 34 12.93 -5.04 -27.56
CA PHE A 34 13.82 -4.05 -28.20
C PHE A 34 14.25 -2.91 -27.27
N SER A 35 13.87 -2.96 -25.99
CA SER A 35 14.23 -2.02 -24.91
C SER A 35 14.33 -2.80 -23.60
N LYS A 36 14.65 -2.12 -22.49
CA LYS A 36 14.42 -2.66 -21.14
C LYS A 36 13.03 -2.28 -20.67
N SER A 37 12.59 -2.97 -19.62
CA SER A 37 11.30 -2.73 -18.97
C SER A 37 11.15 -1.37 -18.29
N ASP A 38 9.90 -0.94 -18.23
CA ASP A 38 9.43 0.30 -17.58
C ASP A 38 8.74 0.01 -16.23
N PRO A 39 9.46 -0.20 -15.13
CA PRO A 39 8.88 -0.61 -13.85
C PRO A 39 8.00 0.43 -13.17
N GLN A 40 6.97 -0.07 -12.47
CA GLN A 40 6.09 0.69 -11.58
C GLN A 40 5.69 -0.16 -10.37
N VAL A 41 5.68 0.43 -9.17
CA VAL A 41 5.25 -0.23 -7.93
C VAL A 41 3.83 0.18 -7.56
N TRP A 42 2.99 -0.80 -7.22
CA TRP A 42 1.63 -0.62 -6.73
C TRP A 42 1.54 -1.20 -5.33
N VAL A 43 1.09 -0.38 -4.37
CA VAL A 43 1.03 -0.77 -2.95
C VAL A 43 -0.42 -1.02 -2.57
N TYR A 44 -0.71 -2.23 -2.12
CA TYR A 44 -2.03 -2.62 -1.63
C TYR A 44 -1.98 -2.88 -0.13
N MET A 45 -3.05 -2.53 0.57
CA MET A 45 -3.23 -2.82 1.98
C MET A 45 -4.39 -3.80 2.15
N SER A 46 -4.13 -4.94 2.79
CA SER A 46 -5.15 -5.89 3.22
C SER A 46 -5.38 -5.76 4.72
N LYS A 47 -6.65 -5.76 5.12
CA LYS A 47 -7.02 -5.91 6.52
C LYS A 47 -7.16 -7.42 6.78
N ASP A 48 -6.44 -7.92 7.78
CA ASP A 48 -6.49 -9.32 8.22
C ASP A 48 -5.95 -10.35 7.22
N GLY A 49 -5.03 -9.95 6.32
CA GLY A 49 -4.34 -10.86 5.40
C GLY A 49 -5.25 -11.50 4.33
N GLN A 50 -6.51 -11.08 4.24
CA GLN A 50 -7.45 -11.56 3.24
C GLN A 50 -7.22 -10.83 1.91
N GLN A 51 -6.72 -11.55 0.91
CA GLN A 51 -6.46 -11.02 -0.45
C GLN A 51 -7.72 -10.43 -1.11
N LYS A 52 -8.91 -10.89 -0.73
CA LYS A 52 -10.19 -10.44 -1.30
C LYS A 52 -10.54 -8.98 -1.01
N ASN A 53 -9.90 -8.36 -0.01
CA ASN A 53 -10.21 -7.00 0.44
C ASN A 53 -9.00 -6.05 0.31
N GLU A 54 -8.09 -6.34 -0.61
CA GLU A 54 -6.94 -5.47 -0.90
C GLU A 54 -7.40 -4.12 -1.46
N LYS A 55 -6.99 -3.03 -0.79
CA LYS A 55 -7.21 -1.66 -1.27
C LYS A 55 -5.89 -1.07 -1.74
N LEU A 56 -5.87 -0.53 -2.96
CA LEU A 56 -4.73 0.25 -3.46
C LEU A 56 -4.54 1.49 -2.57
N VAL A 57 -3.36 1.62 -1.96
CA VAL A 57 -3.00 2.75 -1.10
C VAL A 57 -2.03 3.73 -1.76
N GLY A 58 -1.31 3.30 -2.80
CA GLY A 58 -0.40 4.17 -3.54
C GLY A 58 0.21 3.50 -4.76
N LYS A 59 0.77 4.32 -5.64
CA LYS A 59 1.54 3.91 -6.81
C LYS A 59 2.73 4.85 -7.01
N THR A 60 3.82 4.33 -7.56
CA THR A 60 4.97 5.14 -7.98
C THR A 60 4.79 5.65 -9.41
N GLU A 61 5.67 6.55 -9.82
CA GLU A 61 5.96 6.84 -11.22
C GLU A 61 6.39 5.58 -11.98
N ILE A 62 6.36 5.69 -13.30
CA ILE A 62 6.94 4.73 -14.22
C ILE A 62 8.34 5.24 -14.53
N ILE A 63 9.36 4.41 -14.32
CA ILE A 63 10.74 4.71 -14.70
C ILE A 63 11.02 4.01 -16.01
N TRP A 64 11.49 4.75 -17.01
CA TRP A 64 11.59 4.25 -18.37
C TRP A 64 12.94 3.56 -18.61
N ASP A 65 12.93 2.43 -19.32
CA ASP A 65 14.11 1.68 -19.79
C ASP A 65 15.13 1.40 -18.67
N ASN A 66 14.65 0.93 -17.51
CA ASN A 66 15.50 0.71 -16.33
C ASN A 66 15.12 -0.55 -15.54
N LEU A 67 16.06 -1.50 -15.44
CA LEU A 67 15.90 -2.71 -14.63
C LEU A 67 16.35 -2.55 -13.17
N ASN A 68 16.84 -1.36 -12.79
CA ASN A 68 17.29 -1.02 -11.44
C ASN A 68 16.78 0.37 -11.02
N PRO A 69 15.45 0.58 -10.99
CA PRO A 69 14.83 1.80 -10.48
C PRO A 69 15.07 1.99 -8.98
#